data_AF-A0A8T5L226-F1
#
_entry.id   AF-A0A8T5L226-F1
#
_cell.length_a   1.000
_cell.length_b   1.000
_cell.length_c   1.000
_cell.angle_alpha   90.00
_cell.angle_beta   90.00
_cell.angle_gamma   90.00
#
_symmetry.space_group_name_H-M   'P 1'
#
loop_
_entity.id
_entity.type
_entity.pdbx_description
1 polymer ?
#
loop_
_entity_poly.entity_id
_entity_poly.type
_entity_poly.pdbx_seq_one_letter_code
_entity_poly.pdbx_strand_id
1 'polypeptide(L)' 'KLHFNIVMKTNDLFSAWPGNAYAFTTLQKYMADQLGIGVGHYSHFSVSMQVYEEVYETARGV' A
#
# COMPACT_ATOMS: atom_id res chain seq x y z
N LYS A 1 -12.15 7.12 14.50
CA LYS A 1 -10.83 6.88 13.86
C LYS A 1 -11.05 6.72 12.36
N LEU A 2 -10.13 7.18 11.51
CA LEU A 2 -10.24 7.01 10.05
C LEU A 2 -9.67 5.66 9.64
N HIS A 3 -10.53 4.74 9.21
CA HIS A 3 -10.12 3.46 8.61
C HIS A 3 -10.03 3.62 7.09
N PHE A 4 -9.00 3.06 6.47
CA PHE A 4 -8.74 3.25 5.04
C PHE A 4 -8.54 1.93 4.32
N ASN A 5 -9.41 1.64 3.35
CA ASN A 5 -9.35 0.43 2.54
C ASN A 5 -9.03 0.82 1.10
N ILE A 6 -7.93 0.28 0.57
CA ILE A 6 -7.50 0.47 -0.81
C ILE A 6 -7.67 -0.86 -1.55
N VAL A 7 -8.36 -0.80 -2.69
CA VAL A 7 -8.48 -1.91 -3.63
C VAL A 7 -7.76 -1.52 -4.92
N MET A 8 -6.67 -2.22 -5.23
CA MET A 8 -5.94 -2.05 -6.47
C MET A 8 -6.28 -3.19 -7.43
N LYS A 9 -6.52 -2.86 -8.71
CA LYS A 9 -6.70 -3.89 -9.75
C LYS A 9 -5.44 -4.72 -9.93
N THR A 10 -4.28 -4.06 -9.91
CA THR A 10 -2.96 -4.68 -10.07
C THR A 10 -1.98 -3.92 -9.18
N ASN A 11 -1.04 -4.62 -8.56
CA ASN A 11 0.06 -3.99 -7.82
C ASN A 11 1.35 -4.81 -7.99
N ASP A 12 2.44 -4.13 -8.32
CA ASP A 12 3.78 -4.73 -8.32
C ASP A 12 4.24 -4.84 -6.85
N LEU A 13 4.42 -6.08 -6.41
CA LEU A 13 4.76 -6.42 -5.04
C LEU A 13 6.14 -5.90 -4.62
N PHE A 14 7.11 -5.96 -5.52
CA PHE A 14 8.50 -5.70 -5.15
C PHE A 14 8.85 -4.23 -5.32
N SER A 15 8.55 -3.65 -6.48
CA SER A 15 9.00 -2.29 -6.79
C SER A 15 8.03 -1.21 -6.33
N ALA A 16 6.72 -1.46 -6.41
CA ALA A 16 5.71 -0.40 -6.23
C ALA A 16 4.96 -0.48 -4.90
N TRP A 17 4.64 -1.69 -4.41
CA TRP A 17 3.83 -1.88 -3.21
C TRP A 17 4.36 -1.14 -1.98
N PRO A 18 5.67 -1.14 -1.66
CA PRO A 18 6.18 -0.41 -0.50
C PRO A 18 5.91 1.10 -0.59
N GLY A 19 6.15 1.69 -1.76
CA GLY A 19 5.88 3.10 -2.03
C GLY A 19 4.39 3.42 -1.98
N ASN A 20 3.56 2.55 -2.57
CA ASN A 20 2.10 2.68 -2.54
C ASN A 20 1.57 2.64 -1.08
N ALA A 21 2.02 1.68 -0.27
CA ALA A 21 1.62 1.57 1.13
C ALA A 21 2.04 2.81 1.93
N TYR A 22 3.25 3.32 1.71
CA TYR A 22 3.70 4.57 2.35
C TYR A 22 2.85 5.78 1.94
N ALA A 23 2.58 5.94 0.65
CA ALA A 23 1.77 7.04 0.14
C ALA A 23 0.33 7.00 0.69
N PHE A 24 -0.31 5.83 0.69
CA PHE A 24 -1.69 5.69 1.17
C PHE A 24 -1.80 5.86 2.69
N THR A 25 -0.86 5.34 3.48
CA THR A 25 -0.86 5.55 4.93
C THR A 25 -0.56 7.00 5.30
N THR A 26 0.29 7.69 4.53
CA THR A 26 0.52 9.13 4.66
C THR A 26 -0.75 9.94 4.34
N LEU A 27 -1.45 9.59 3.26
CA LEU A 27 -2.73 10.18 2.90
C LEU A 27 -3.79 9.93 3.99
N GLN A 28 -3.85 8.72 4.55
CA GLN A 28 -4.74 8.40 5.67
C GLN A 28 -4.50 9.33 6.85
N LYS A 29 -3.23 9.49 7.23
CA LYS A 29 -2.85 10.35 8.34
C LYS A 29 -3.26 11.79 8.07
N TYR A 30 -2.92 12.31 6.89
CA TYR A 30 -3.31 13.66 6.48
C TYR A 30 -4.83 13.86 6.58
N MET A 31 -5.63 12.95 6.01
CA MET A 31 -7.09 13.03 6.08
C MET A 31 -7.62 12.95 7.52
N ALA A 32 -7.04 12.08 8.36
CA ALA A 32 -7.43 11.96 9.76
C ALA A 32 -7.15 13.26 10.55
N ASP A 33 -5.99 13.87 10.30
CA ASP A 33 -5.60 15.16 10.89
C ASP A 33 -6.56 16.29 10.45
N GLN A 34 -6.92 16.35 9.15
CA GLN A 34 -7.89 17.33 8.64
C GLN A 34 -9.28 17.17 9.25
N LEU A 35 -9.68 15.94 9.57
CA LEU A 35 -10.98 15.63 10.18
C LEU A 35 -10.97 15.73 11.71
N GLY A 36 -9.80 15.95 12.35
CA GLY A 36 -9.67 16.00 13.81
C GLY A 36 -9.95 14.65 14.49
N ILE A 37 -9.72 13.53 13.80
CA ILE A 37 -9.94 12.17 14.34
C ILE A 37 -8.66 11.34 14.29
N GLY A 38 -8.55 10.32 15.15
CA GLY A 38 -7.35 9.44 15.16
C GLY A 38 -7.23 8.53 13.93
N VAL A 39 -6.02 8.09 13.62
CA VAL A 39 -5.75 7.09 12.56
C VAL A 39 -6.23 5.70 12.97
N GLY A 40 -6.96 5.03 12.07
CA GLY A 40 -7.46 3.68 12.22
C GLY A 40 -6.68 2.65 11.38
N HIS A 41 -7.28 1.50 11.11
CA HIS A 41 -6.66 0.44 10.34
C HIS A 41 -6.53 0.80 8.85
N TYR A 42 -5.42 0.38 8.25
CA TYR A 42 -5.16 0.44 6.80
C TYR A 42 -5.24 -0.96 6.22
N SER A 43 -6.13 -1.17 5.24
CA SER A 43 -6.23 -2.41 4.48
C SER A 43 -5.81 -2.16 3.04
N HIS A 44 -4.92 -2.99 2.52
CA HIS A 44 -4.49 -2.97 1.12
C HIS A 44 -4.83 -4.30 0.47
N PHE A 45 -5.75 -4.27 -0.49
CA PHE A 45 -6.12 -5.44 -1.27
C PHE A 45 -5.73 -5.22 -2.73
N SER A 46 -5.02 -6.18 -3.32
CA SER A 46 -4.75 -6.19 -4.75
C SER A 46 -5.43 -7.40 -5.38
N VAL A 47 -6.19 -7.18 -6.46
CA VAL A 47 -6.82 -8.27 -7.21
C VAL A 47 -5.74 -9.13 -7.90
N SER A 48 -4.68 -8.50 -8.40
CA SER A 48 -3.51 -9.18 -8.95
C SER A 48 -2.24 -8.60 -8.35
N MET A 49 -1.58 -9.39 -7.51
CA MET A 49 -0.27 -9.05 -6.95
C MET A 49 0.81 -9.80 -7.72
N GLN A 50 1.78 -9.09 -8.27
CA GLN A 50 2.77 -9.65 -9.19
C GLN A 50 4.19 -9.22 -8.87
N VAL A 51 5.15 -10.09 -9.18
CA VAL A 51 6.58 -9.79 -9.19
C VAL A 51 7.02 -9.88 -10.64
N TYR A 52 7.70 -8.84 -11.12
CA TYR A 52 8.27 -8.83 -12.46
C TYR A 52 9.50 -9.74 -12.53
N GLU A 53 9.71 -10.37 -13.68
CA GLU A 53 10.79 -11.36 -13.88
C GLU A 53 12.17 -10.72 -13.71
N GLU A 54 12.32 -9.46 -14.13
CA GLU A 54 13.53 -8.66 -14.03
C GLU A 54 14.02 -8.47 -12.58
N VAL A 55 13.10 -8.52 -11.61
CA VAL A 55 13.41 -8.33 -10.18
C VAL A 55 13.19 -9.62 -9.38
N TYR A 56 12.88 -10.74 -10.02
CA TYR A 56 12.49 -11.98 -9.35
C TYR A 56 13.60 -12.54 -8.46
N GLU A 57 14.85 -12.58 -8.94
CA GLU A 57 15.98 -13.10 -8.17
C GLU A 57 16.25 -12.26 -6.92
N THR A 58 16.23 -10.93 -7.08
CA THR A 58 16.34 -9.98 -5.97
C THR A 58 15.20 -10.15 -4.97
N ALA A 59 13.96 -10.29 -5.46
CA ALA A 59 12.78 -10.52 -4.63
C ALA A 59 12.82 -11.87 -3.89
N ARG A 60 13.48 -12.88 -4.48
CA ARG A 60 13.72 -14.19 -3.89
C ARG A 60 14.82 -14.16 -2.82
N GLY A 61 15.63 -13.11 -2.77
CA GLY A 61 16.72 -12.94 -1.81
C GLY A 61 17.99 -13.73 -2.16
N VAL A 62 18.24 -13.95 -3.45
CA VAL A 62 19.44 -14.60 -3.99
C VAL A 62 20.42 -13.57 -4.54
#